data_AF-A0A6H1ZCF1-F1
#
_entry.id   AF-A0A6H1ZCF1-F1
#
_cell.length_a   1.000
_cell.length_b   1.000
_cell.length_c   1.000
_cell.angle_alpha   90.00
_cell.angle_beta   90.00
_cell.angle_gamma   90.00
#
_symmetry.space_group_name_H-M   'P 1'
#
loop_
_entity.id
_entity.type
_entity.pdbx_description
1 polymer ?
#
loop_
_entity_poly.entity_id
_entity_poly.type
_entity_poly.pdbx_seq_one_letter_code
_entity_poly.pdbx_strand_id
1 'polypeptide(L)' 'MKEVWFFPSGSTGVTEDTEQVPELQESWLLLFAKFLDSKGVDPTTCRYYLQVGEAEVFKIPDGYNWRIRNA' A
#
# COMPACT_ATOMS: atom_id res chain seq x y z
N MET A 1 -4.42 -10.93 -21.25
CA MET A 1 -4.91 -11.57 -19.98
C MET A 1 -4.14 -10.92 -18.84
N LYS A 2 -4.79 -10.57 -17.73
CA LYS A 2 -4.10 -9.92 -16.61
C LYS A 2 -3.56 -10.94 -15.63
N GLU A 3 -2.30 -10.77 -15.25
CA GLU A 3 -1.68 -11.51 -14.15
C GLU A 3 -1.59 -10.57 -12.94
N VAL A 4 -1.94 -11.09 -11.76
CA VAL A 4 -2.04 -10.31 -10.53
C VAL A 4 -1.27 -11.02 -9.43
N TRP A 5 -0.33 -10.31 -8.81
CA TRP A 5 0.49 -10.81 -7.70
C TRP A 5 0.24 -9.98 -6.44
N PHE A 6 -0.05 -10.67 -5.35
CA PHE A 6 -0.10 -10.06 -4.01
C PHE A 6 1.16 -10.42 -3.26
N PHE A 7 1.93 -9.40 -2.89
CA PHE A 7 3.17 -9.61 -2.16
C PHE A 7 2.92 -9.59 -0.65
N PRO A 8 3.65 -10.39 0.15
CA PRO A 8 3.60 -10.33 1.62
C PRO A 8 3.88 -8.94 2.19
N SER A 9 4.58 -8.09 1.43
CA SER A 9 4.80 -6.68 1.74
C SER A 9 3.54 -5.82 1.61
N GLY A 10 2.40 -6.33 1.14
CA GLY A 10 1.19 -5.53 0.89
C GLY A 10 1.17 -4.80 -0.45
N SER A 11 2.23 -4.91 -1.25
CA SER A 11 2.28 -4.44 -2.63
C SER A 11 1.45 -5.34 -3.55
N THR A 12 0.96 -4.75 -4.65
CA THR A 12 0.29 -5.49 -5.74
C THR A 12 1.09 -5.31 -7.01
N GLY A 13 1.37 -6.40 -7.73
CA GLY A 13 1.90 -6.35 -9.08
C GLY A 13 0.79 -6.71 -10.06
N VAL A 14 0.64 -5.95 -11.15
CA VAL A 14 -0.31 -6.26 -12.22
C VAL A 14 0.39 -6.10 -13.56
N THR A 15 0.29 -7.11 -14.41
CA THR A 15 0.76 -7.05 -15.80
C THR A 15 -0.36 -7.36 -16.79
N GLU A 16 -0.24 -6.79 -17.98
CA GLU A 16 -1.06 -7.07 -19.16
C GLU A 16 -0.12 -7.16 -20.36
N ASP A 17 -0.15 -8.29 -21.07
CA ASP A 17 0.70 -8.54 -22.25
C ASP A 17 2.19 -8.27 -21.99
N THR A 18 2.69 -8.68 -20.82
CA THR A 18 4.05 -8.50 -20.29
C THR A 18 4.43 -7.09 -19.83
N GLU A 19 3.55 -6.11 -20.05
CA GLU A 19 3.74 -4.74 -19.58
C GLU A 19 3.12 -4.55 -18.19
N GLN A 20 3.72 -3.67 -17.38
CA GLN A 20 3.15 -3.31 -16.09
C GLN A 20 1.91 -2.43 -16.27
N VAL A 21 0.97 -2.53 -15.33
CA VAL A 21 -0.23 -1.68 -15.24
C VAL A 21 -0.16 -0.83 -13.96
N PRO A 22 0.57 0.31 -13.97
CA PRO A 22 0.95 1.04 -12.75
C PRO A 22 -0.23 1.50 -11.89
N GLU A 23 -1.34 1.87 -12.51
CA GLU A 23 -2.55 2.33 -11.82
C GLU A 23 -3.22 1.25 -10.96
N LEU A 24 -2.91 -0.03 -11.19
CA LEU A 24 -3.39 -1.17 -10.41
C LEU A 24 -2.35 -1.69 -9.40
N GLN A 25 -1.18 -1.05 -9.31
CA GLN A 25 -0.09 -1.48 -8.42
C GLN A 25 -0.06 -0.74 -7.07
N GLU A 26 -1.02 0.14 -6.81
CA GLU A 26 -1.11 0.81 -5.51
C GLU A 26 -1.32 -0.23 -4.39
N SER A 27 -0.55 -0.09 -3.30
CA SER A 27 -0.62 -1.03 -2.18
C SER A 27 -1.96 -0.94 -1.46
N TRP A 28 -2.46 -2.08 -0.97
CA TRP A 28 -3.70 -2.12 -0.19
C TRP A 28 -3.64 -1.27 1.07
N LEU A 29 -2.45 -1.15 1.68
CA LEU A 29 -2.24 -0.29 2.84
C LEU A 29 -2.42 1.19 2.48
N LEU A 30 -1.99 1.64 1.30
CA LEU A 30 -2.19 3.02 0.85
C LEU A 30 -3.64 3.31 0.51
N LEU A 31 -4.31 2.38 -0.16
CA LEU A 31 -5.75 2.48 -0.40
C LEU A 31 -6.52 2.60 0.92
N PHE A 32 -6.14 1.81 1.94
CA PHE A 32 -6.74 1.90 3.26
C PHE A 32 -6.42 3.21 3.99
N ALA A 33 -5.18 3.70 3.90
CA ALA A 33 -4.80 4.99 4.47
C ALA A 33 -5.60 6.15 3.86
N LYS A 34 -5.77 6.16 2.53
CA LYS A 34 -6.62 7.13 1.82
C LYS A 34 -8.08 7.04 2.29
N PHE A 35 -8.58 5.82 2.51
CA PHE A 35 -9.92 5.61 3.06
C PHE A 35 -10.05 6.20 4.47
N LEU A 36 -9.10 5.95 5.38
CA LEU A 36 -9.11 6.52 6.74
C LEU A 36 -9.11 8.05 6.73
N ASP A 37 -8.23 8.66 5.92
CA ASP A 37 -8.16 10.12 5.78
C ASP A 37 -9.49 10.68 5.25
N SER A 38 -10.13 10.00 4.30
CA SER A 38 -11.48 10.38 3.79
C SER A 38 -12.58 10.32 4.86
N LYS A 39 -12.33 9.63 5.98
CA LYS A 39 -13.22 9.55 7.15
C LYS A 39 -12.79 10.48 8.29
N GLY A 40 -11.79 11.33 8.07
CA GLY A 40 -11.24 12.24 9.08
C GLY A 40 -10.38 11.53 10.14
N VAL A 41 -9.87 10.33 9.84
CA VAL A 41 -8.97 9.58 10.71
C VAL A 41 -7.55 9.71 10.19
N ASP A 42 -6.63 10.21 11.03
CA ASP A 42 -5.22 10.31 10.66
C ASP A 42 -4.57 8.92 10.56
N PRO A 43 -4.18 8.47 9.35
CA PRO A 43 -3.63 7.13 9.15
C PRO A 43 -2.29 6.91 9.86
N THR A 44 -1.55 7.97 10.19
CA THR A 44 -0.24 7.89 10.85
C THR A 44 -0.33 7.51 12.33
N THR A 45 -1.54 7.56 12.90
CA THR A 45 -1.81 7.20 14.30
C THR A 45 -2.09 5.71 14.51
N CYS A 46 -2.26 4.95 13.42
CA CYS A 46 -2.52 3.52 13.46
C CYS A 46 -1.21 2.70 13.42
N ARG A 47 -1.24 1.50 14.00
CA ARG A 47 -0.20 0.47 13.81
C ARG A 47 -0.67 -0.54 12.78
N TYR A 48 0.16 -0.81 11.78
CA TYR A 48 -0.14 -1.74 10.71
C TYR A 48 0.79 -2.94 10.78
N TYR A 49 0.25 -4.13 10.56
CA TYR A 49 1.01 -5.37 10.54
C TYR A 49 0.78 -6.07 9.21
N LEU A 50 1.87 -6.29 8.48
CA LEU A 50 1.91 -7.04 7.23
C LEU A 50 2.58 -8.39 7.50
N GLN A 51 2.48 -9.33 6.57
CA GLN A 51 3.08 -10.66 6.75
C GLN A 51 4.60 -10.62 6.92
N VAL A 52 5.23 -9.56 6.42
CA VAL A 52 6.69 -9.34 6.50
C VAL A 52 7.11 -8.51 7.72
N GLY A 53 6.18 -7.95 8.49
CA GLY A 53 6.51 -7.15 9.67
C GLY A 53 5.58 -5.96 9.91
N GLU A 54 5.95 -5.15 10.90
CA GLU A 54 5.26 -3.90 11.20
C GLU A 54 5.48 -2.89 10.07
N ALA A 55 4.41 -2.21 9.66
CA ALA A 55 4.45 -1.18 8.65
C ALA A 55 4.02 0.17 9.23
N GLU A 56 4.68 1.22 8.76
CA GLU A 56 4.40 2.61 9.14
C GLU A 56 3.96 3.39 7.90
N VAL A 57 2.82 4.05 8.00
CA VAL A 57 2.33 5.00 6.99
C VAL A 57 2.82 6.40 7.34
N PHE A 58 3.28 7.16 6.35
CA PHE A 58 3.70 8.55 6.51
C PHE A 58 3.20 9.40 5.33
N LYS A 59 3.02 10.69 5.58
CA LYS A 59 2.47 11.63 4.59
C LYS A 59 3.58 12.15 3.68
N ILE A 60 3.28 12.24 2.39
CA ILE A 60 4.12 12.86 1.35
C ILE A 60 3.29 13.96 0.66
N PRO A 61 3.90 14.87 -0.14
CA PRO A 61 3.16 15.98 -0.76
C PRO A 61 1.91 15.55 -1.53
N ASP A 62 1.96 14.42 -2.24
CA ASP A 62 0.88 13.94 -3.11
C ASP A 62 0.05 12.79 -2.51
N GLY A 63 0.14 12.56 -1.19
CA GLY A 63 -0.67 11.54 -0.51
C GLY A 63 0.08 10.82 0.60
N TYR A 64 0.04 9.49 0.57
CA TYR A 64 0.63 8.63 1.58
C TYR A 64 1.66 7.69 0.97
N ASN A 65 2.68 7.37 1.76
CA ASN A 65 3.60 6.29 1.49
C ASN A 65 3.74 5.43 2.76
N TRP A 66 4.37 4.27 2.65
CA TRP A 66 4.60 3.40 3.80
C TRP A 66 5.95 2.68 3.69
N ARG A 67 6.44 2.21 4.83
CA ARG A 67 7.66 1.39 4.91
C ARG A 67 7.49 0.28 5.94
N ILE A 68 8.16 -0.85 5.72
CA ILE A 68 8.28 -1.91 6.72
C ILE A 68 9.42 -1.58 7.66
N ARG A 69 9.19 -1.73 8.96
CA ARG A 69 10.23 -1.70 9.98
C ARG A 69 10.70 -3.14 10.22
N ASN A 70 12.01 -3.35 10.13
CA ASN A 70 12.59 -4.57 10.66
C ASN A 70 12.58 -4.45 12.19
N ALA A 71 12.03 -5.46 12.85
CA ALA A 71 12.16 -5.62 14.30
C ALA A 71 13.63 -5.87 14.68
#